data_AF-A0A740L8Z0-F1
#
_entry.id   AF-A0A740L8Z0-F1
#
_cell.length_a   1.000
_cell.length_b   1.000
_cell.length_c   1.000
_cell.angle_alpha   90.00
_cell.angle_beta   90.00
_cell.angle_gamma   90.00
#
_symmetry.space_group_name_H-M   'P 1'
#
loop_
_entity.id
_entity.type
_entity.pdbx_description
1 polymer ?
#
loop_
_entity_poly.entity_id
_entity_poly.type
_entity_poly.pdbx_seq_one_letter_code
_entity_poly.pdbx_strand_id
1 'polypeptide(L)' 'MNMANLIYLTLNGEKQGLISAGCCSLDSIGNK' A
#
# COMPACT_ATOMS: atom_id res chain seq x y z
N MET A 1 -12.29 1.49 22.52
CA MET A 1 -11.22 1.00 21.62
C MET A 1 -11.75 1.13 20.20
N ASN A 2 -11.33 2.12 19.43
CA ASN A 2 -11.76 2.23 18.04
C ASN A 2 -10.67 1.62 17.17
N MET A 3 -10.90 0.39 16.69
CA MET A 3 -10.01 -0.28 15.75
C MET A 3 -9.99 0.54 14.45
N ALA A 4 -8.81 0.93 13.97
CA ALA A 4 -8.72 1.52 12.64
C ALA A 4 -9.15 0.47 11.61
N ASN A 5 -10.11 0.80 10.75
CA ASN A 5 -10.49 -0.07 9.65
C ASN A 5 -9.34 -0.10 8.64
N LEU A 6 -8.75 -1.27 8.44
CA LEU A 6 -7.64 -1.46 7.52
C LEU A 6 -8.18 -1.44 6.09
N ILE A 7 -7.82 -0.40 5.32
CA ILE A 7 -8.26 -0.22 3.94
C ILE A 7 -7.03 -0.35 3.03
N TYR A 8 -7.16 -1.15 1.98
CA TYR A 8 -6.12 -1.36 0.97
C TYR A 8 -6.51 -0.70 -0.36
N LEU A 9 -5.55 -0.03 -1.00
CA LEU A 9 -5.71 0.61 -2.30
C LEU A 9 -4.69 0.04 -3.28
N THR A 10 -5.17 -0.33 -4.48
CA THR A 10 -4.31 -0.64 -5.63
C THR A 10 -4.38 0.52 -6.61
N LEU A 11 -3.23 1.09 -6.98
CA LEU A 11 -3.16 2.23 -7.89
C LEU A 11 -2.33 1.86 -9.12
N ASN A 12 -2.94 1.96 -10.30
CA ASN A 12 -2.27 1.82 -11.60
C ASN A 12 -2.32 3.15 -12.35
N GLY A 13 -1.17 3.68 -12.73
CA GLY A 13 -1.05 4.87 -13.58
C GLY A 13 -0.73 4.48 -15.01
N GLU A 14 -1.28 5.21 -15.99
CA GLU A 14 -1.10 4.90 -17.42
C GLU A 14 0.37 4.87 -17.86
N LYS A 15 1.21 5.76 -17.29
CA LYS A 15 2.65 5.82 -17.60
C LYS A 15 3.52 4.97 -16.66
N GLN A 16 3.11 4.82 -15.40
CA GLN A 16 3.94 4.24 -14.34
C GLN A 16 3.61 2.77 -14.05
N GLY A 17 2.55 2.23 -14.66
CA GLY A 17 2.05 0.90 -14.34
C GLY A 17 1.53 0.83 -12.90
N LEU A 18 1.80 -0.28 -12.21
CA LEU A 18 1.35 -0.49 -10.84
C LEU A 18 2.15 0.37 -9.85
N ILE A 19 1.62 1.56 -9.52
CA ILE A 19 2.23 2.51 -8.59
C ILE A 19 2.27 1.94 -7.16
N SER A 20 1.23 1.20 -6.75
CA SER A 20 1.19 0.57 -5.43
C SER A 20 2.07 -0.68 -5.30
N ALA A 21 2.91 -0.99 -6.29
CA ALA A 21 3.84 -2.11 -6.25
C ALA A 21 4.83 -1.91 -5.09
N GLY A 22 4.95 -2.93 -4.23
CA GLY A 22 5.89 -2.91 -3.11
C GLY A 22 5.43 -2.11 -1.88
N CYS A 23 4.32 -1.37 -1.92
CA CYS A 23 3.87 -0.52 -0.80
C CYS A 23 3.47 -1.26 0.49
N CYS A 24 3.38 -2.59 0.49
CA CYS A 24 3.11 -3.41 1.69
C CYS A 24 4.29 -4.33 2.05
N SER A 25 5.46 -4.13 1.45
CA SER A 25 6.68 -4.88 1.78
C SER A 25 7.35 -4.35 3.03
N LEU A 26 8.17 -5.18 3.68
CA LEU A 26 8.98 -4.76 4.85
C LEU A 26 9.84 -3.53 4.52
N ASP A 27 10.43 -3.49 3.32
CA ASP A 27 11.26 -2.36 2.86
C ASP A 27 10.47 -1.06 2.73
N SER A 28 9.15 -1.13 2.49
CA SER A 28 8.29 0.04 2.30
C SER A 28 7.60 0.49 3.59
N ILE A 29 7.20 -0.43 4.46
CA ILE A 29 6.38 -0.12 5.64
C ILE A 29 7.06 -0.43 6.98
N GLY A 30 8.17 -1.15 6.98
CA GLY A 30 8.82 -1.63 8.20
C GLY A 30 7.98 -2.66 8.95
N ASN A 31 8.19 -2.77 10.26
CA ASN A 31 7.47 -3.68 11.14
C ASN A 31 6.17 -3.00 11.65
N LYS A 32 5.19 -2.82 10.75
CA LYS A 32 3.84 -2.34 11.11
C LYS A 32 3.03 -3.42 11.81
#